data_AF-A0A4W5MCN9-F1
#
_entry.id   AF-A0A4W5MCN9-F1
#
_cell.length_a   1.000
_cell.length_b   1.000
_cell.length_c   1.000
_cell.angle_alpha   90.00
_cell.angle_beta   90.00
_cell.angle_gamma   90.00
#
_symmetry.space_group_name_H-M   'P 1'
#
loop_
_entity.id
_entity.type
_entity.pdbx_description
1 polymer ?
#
loop_
_entity_poly.entity_id
_entity_poly.type
_entity_poly.pdbx_seq_one_letter_code
_entity_poly.pdbx_strand_id
1 'polypeptide(L)'
;MVTNMDSIPKVLREHVNAQTKEYNNSPSDTFWEVHNVIRIAPHEAKAIHHQIGHAQCESLKREDLVNLAVVMEDESTQERVLASEEFNITN
;
A
#
# COMPACT_ATOMS: atom_id res chain seq x y z
N MET A 1 -6.01 -1.28 8.02
CA MET A 1 -5.61 -1.72 9.38
C MET A 1 -5.05 -3.13 9.26
N VAL A 2 -3.91 -3.40 9.89
CA VAL A 2 -3.32 -4.74 9.93
C VAL A 2 -3.59 -5.33 11.31
N THR A 3 -4.08 -6.56 11.36
CA THR A 3 -4.39 -7.25 12.62
C THR A 3 -3.65 -8.56 12.67
N ASN A 4 -2.93 -8.80 13.77
CA ASN A 4 -2.35 -10.10 14.04
C ASN A 4 -3.33 -10.95 14.84
N MET A 5 -3.96 -11.94 14.21
CA MET A 5 -4.92 -12.80 14.90
C MET A 5 -4.26 -13.93 15.71
N ASP A 6 -2.95 -14.13 15.53
CA ASP A 6 -2.21 -15.21 16.19
C ASP A 6 -1.75 -14.83 17.59
N SER A 7 -1.40 -15.85 18.37
CA SER A 7 -0.84 -15.71 19.72
C SER A 7 0.67 -15.47 19.74
N ILE A 8 1.31 -15.28 18.57
CA ILE A 8 2.75 -15.05 18.42
C ILE A 8 3.02 -13.67 17.80
N PRO A 9 4.08 -12.95 18.22
CA PRO A 9 4.45 -11.70 17.59
C PRO A 9 4.93 -11.92 16.15
N LYS A 10 4.65 -10.97 15.27
CA LYS A 10 5.06 -11.02 13.86
C LYS A 10 5.94 -9.84 13.46
N VAL A 11 6.82 -10.10 12.51
CA VAL A 11 7.56 -9.08 11.76
C VAL A 11 7.05 -9.13 10.33
N LEU A 12 6.46 -8.03 9.88
CA LEU A 12 5.85 -7.90 8.57
C LEU A 12 6.66 -6.93 7.72
N ARG A 13 6.94 -7.30 6.47
CA ARG A 13 7.44 -6.39 5.44
C ARG A 13 6.27 -5.83 4.67
N GLU A 14 6.17 -4.51 4.65
CA GLU A 14 5.20 -3.78 3.85
C GLU A 14 5.87 -3.23 2.61
N HIS A 15 5.21 -3.43 1.47
CA HIS A 15 5.51 -2.79 0.21
C HIS A 15 4.24 -2.06 -0.26
N VAL A 16 4.27 -0.73 -0.31
CA VAL A 16 3.17 0.08 -0.84
C VAL A 16 3.63 0.77 -2.11
N ASN A 17 2.81 0.78 -3.15
CA ASN A 17 3.03 1.59 -4.33
C ASN A 17 1.74 2.29 -4.78
N ALA A 18 1.92 3.44 -5.42
CA ALA A 18 0.89 4.14 -6.15
C ALA A 18 1.34 4.28 -7.60
N GLN A 19 0.46 3.85 -8.50
CA GLN A 19 0.69 3.82 -9.94
C GLN A 19 -0.39 4.63 -10.64
N THR A 20 0.00 5.35 -11.68
CA THR A 20 -0.97 5.92 -12.62
C THR A 20 -1.64 4.81 -13.41
N LYS A 21 -2.89 5.01 -13.79
CA LYS A 21 -3.63 4.08 -14.63
C LYS A 21 -4.63 4.85 -15.49
N GLU A 22 -4.63 4.59 -16.78
CA GLU A 22 -5.73 5.02 -17.65
C GLU A 22 -6.94 4.08 -17.42
N TYR A 23 -8.15 4.61 -17.47
CA TYR A 23 -9.38 3.89 -17.07
C TYR A 23 -9.53 2.44 -17.57
N ASN A 24 -9.10 2.16 -18.81
CA ASN A 24 -9.20 0.83 -19.44
C ASN A 24 -7.84 0.17 -19.71
N ASN A 25 -6.76 0.63 -19.08
CA ASN A 25 -5.42 0.19 -19.38
C ASN A 25 -4.74 -0.42 -18.16
N SER A 26 -3.64 -1.15 -18.39
CA SER A 26 -2.80 -1.64 -17.30
C SER A 26 -2.20 -0.45 -16.53
N PRO A 27 -1.94 -0.60 -15.21
CA PRO A 27 -1.19 0.40 -14.45
C PRO A 27 0.13 0.72 -15.15
N SER A 28 0.43 2.01 -15.24
CA SER A 28 1.67 2.57 -15.78
C SER A 28 2.70 2.78 -14.66
N ASP A 29 3.52 3.83 -14.80
CA ASP A 29 4.66 4.06 -13.92
C ASP A 29 4.26 4.24 -12.44
N THR A 30 5.05 3.63 -11.56
CA THR A 30 4.98 3.90 -10.12
C THR A 30 5.50 5.31 -9.86
N PHE A 31 4.64 6.19 -9.35
CA PHE A 31 5.02 7.57 -9.02
C PHE A 31 5.34 7.75 -7.53
N TRP A 32 4.94 6.79 -6.70
CA TRP A 32 5.22 6.81 -5.27
C TRP A 32 5.28 5.39 -4.70
N GLU A 33 6.23 5.13 -3.81
CA GLU A 33 6.35 3.85 -3.12
C GLU A 33 6.97 4.01 -1.72
N VAL A 34 6.60 3.11 -0.81
CA VAL A 34 7.13 3.03 0.56
C VAL A 34 7.38 1.59 0.96
N HIS A 35 8.44 1.40 1.72
CA HIS A 35 8.89 0.12 2.23
C HIS A 35 9.08 0.20 3.74
N ASN A 36 8.34 -0.61 4.50
CA ASN A 36 8.42 -0.60 5.96
C ASN A 36 8.62 -2.00 6.53
N VAL A 37 9.19 -2.04 7.75
CA VAL A 37 9.21 -3.23 8.61
C VAL A 37 8.33 -2.94 9.81
N ILE A 38 7.28 -3.74 9.99
CA ILE A 38 6.28 -3.55 11.04
C ILE A 38 6.37 -4.71 12.02
N ARG A 39 6.60 -4.39 13.28
CA ARG A 39 6.42 -5.33 14.39
C ARG A 39 5.01 -5.19 14.93
N ILE A 40 4.32 -6.32 15.06
CA ILE A 40 2.96 -6.41 15.58
C ILE A 40 2.89 -7.52 16.64
N ALA A 41 2.40 -7.18 17.83
CA ALA A 41 2.26 -8.08 18.95
C ALA A 41 1.10 -9.08 18.72
N PRO A 42 1.00 -10.16 19.52
CA PRO A 42 -0.16 -11.05 19.50
C PRO A 42 -1.46 -10.28 19.69
N HIS A 43 -2.47 -10.56 18.86
CA HIS A 43 -3.79 -9.92 18.93
C HIS A 43 -3.80 -8.39 18.80
N GLU A 44 -2.69 -7.77 18.39
CA GLU A 44 -2.62 -6.33 18.14
C GLU A 44 -3.24 -5.98 16.78
N ALA A 45 -3.98 -4.87 16.75
CA ALA A 45 -4.39 -4.20 15.54
C ALA A 45 -3.63 -2.88 15.40
N LYS A 46 -3.00 -2.66 14.25
CA LYS A 46 -2.16 -1.50 13.98
C LYS A 46 -2.60 -0.78 12.71
N ALA A 47 -2.76 0.54 12.83
CA ALA A 47 -2.96 1.42 11.69
C ALA A 47 -1.59 1.92 11.19
N ILE A 48 -1.35 1.74 9.89
CA ILE A 48 -0.16 2.24 9.21
C ILE A 48 -0.63 3.40 8.34
N HIS A 49 -0.02 4.57 8.54
CA HIS A 49 -0.40 5.79 7.84
C HIS A 49 0.67 6.14 6.82
N HIS A 50 0.22 6.42 5.61
CA HIS A 50 1.05 6.86 4.50
C HIS A 50 0.56 8.22 4.04
N GLN A 51 1.48 9.05 3.58
CA GLN A 51 1.17 10.36 3.01
C GLN A 51 1.87 10.51 1.67
N ILE A 52 1.07 10.75 0.64
CA ILE A 52 1.54 11.16 -0.68
C ILE A 52 1.43 12.68 -0.72
N GLY A 53 2.56 13.37 -0.91
CA GLY A 53 2.58 14.82 -1.02
C GLY A 53 2.08 15.30 -2.38
N HIS A 54 1.58 16.53 -2.43
CA HIS A 54 1.03 17.13 -3.65
C HIS A 54 2.03 17.09 -4.82
N ALA A 55 3.30 17.37 -4.57
CA ALA A 55 4.34 17.35 -5.61
C ALA A 55 4.51 15.98 -6.29
N GLN A 56 4.25 14.87 -5.57
CA GLN A 56 4.26 13.53 -6.19
C GLN A 56 3.03 13.29 -7.07
N CYS A 57 1.94 14.03 -6.83
CA CYS A 57 0.70 13.95 -7.59
C CYS A 57 0.63 14.95 -8.76
N GLU A 58 1.58 15.88 -8.89
CA GLU A 58 1.54 16.93 -9.93
C GLU A 58 1.63 16.40 -11.36
N SER A 59 2.22 15.22 -11.54
CA SER A 59 2.31 14.55 -12.83
C SER A 59 1.00 13.85 -13.25
N LEU A 60 0.03 13.73 -12.33
CA LEU A 60 -1.26 13.10 -12.59
C LEU A 60 -2.14 14.03 -13.42
N LYS A 61 -2.64 13.53 -14.55
CA LYS A 61 -3.67 14.23 -15.32
C LYS A 61 -5.00 14.09 -14.59
N ARG A 62 -5.92 15.02 -14.88
CA ARG A 62 -7.26 15.06 -14.25
C ARG A 62 -8.09 13.78 -14.47
N GLU A 63 -7.81 13.03 -15.53
CA GLU A 63 -8.53 11.80 -15.89
C GLU A 63 -7.78 10.53 -15.48
N ASP A 64 -6.60 10.67 -14.87
CA ASP A 64 -5.81 9.52 -14.44
C ASP A 64 -6.41 8.92 -13.16
N LEU A 65 -6.56 7.59 -13.16
CA LEU A 65 -6.81 6.83 -11.94
C LEU A 65 -5.49 6.58 -11.23
N VAL A 66 -5.55 6.56 -9.90
CA VAL A 66 -4.48 6.04 -9.06
C VAL A 66 -4.84 4.64 -8.65
N ASN A 67 -3.98 3.68 -8.96
CA ASN A 67 -3.99 2.35 -8.35
C ASN A 67 -3.03 2.35 -7.16
N LEU A 68 -3.55 2.24 -5.95
CA LEU A 68 -2.76 2.09 -4.72
C LEU A 68 -2.78 0.61 -4.33
N ALA A 69 -1.61 -0.02 -4.30
CA ALA A 69 -1.48 -1.42 -3.88
C ALA A 69 -0.55 -1.56 -2.67
N VAL A 70 -0.92 -2.44 -1.76
CA VAL A 70 -0.16 -2.81 -0.56
C VAL A 70 0.06 -4.32 -0.59
N VAL A 71 1.31 -4.74 -0.40
CA VAL A 71 1.67 -6.13 -0.10
C VAL A 71 2.25 -6.18 1.30
N MET A 72 1.69 -7.04 2.14
CA MET A 72 2.22 -7.38 3.45
C MET A 72 2.76 -8.81 3.42
N GLU A 73 4.02 -8.98 3.78
CA GLU A 73 4.70 -10.28 3.87
C GLU A 73 5.07 -10.58 5.32
N ASP A 74 4.67 -11.74 5.84
CA ASP A 74 5.17 -12.25 7.13
C ASP A 74 6.57 -12.85 6.92
N GLU A 75 7.60 -12.29 7.57
CA GLU A 75 8.98 -12.74 7.37
C GLU A 75 9.20 -14.19 7.82
N SER A 76 8.42 -14.68 8.78
CA SER A 76 8.59 -16.01 9.35
C SER A 76 7.99 -17.11 8.48
N THR A 77 6.80 -16.85 7.91
CA THR A 77 6.06 -17.83 7.11
C THR A 77 6.21 -17.61 5.61
N GLN A 78 6.69 -16.43 5.20
CA GLN A 78 6.70 -15.95 3.81
C GLN A 78 5.29 -15.82 3.21
N GLU A 79 4.24 -15.85 4.03
CA GLU A 79 2.88 -15.62 3.60
C GLU A 79 2.69 -14.16 3.18
N ARG A 80 1.95 -13.95 2.09
CA ARG A 80 1.71 -12.63 1.51
C ARG A 80 0.22 -12.35 1.39
N VAL A 81 -0.16 -11.15 1.80
CA VAL A 81 -1.49 -10.60 1.58
C VAL A 81 -1.38 -9.34 0.73
N LEU A 82 -2.23 -9.23 -0.27
CA LEU A 82 -2.33 -8.06 -1.13
C LEU A 82 -3.69 -7.40 -0.93
N ALA A 83 -3.69 -6.07 -0.86
CA ALA A 83 -4.87 -5.25 -0.99
C ALA A 83 -4.60 -4.13 -2.00
N SER A 84 -5.60 -3.74 -2.76
CA SER A 84 -5.48 -2.63 -3.70
C SER A 84 -6.78 -1.85 -3.78
N GLU A 85 -6.65 -0.56 -4.10
CA GLU A 85 -7.78 0.35 -4.30
C GLU A 85 -7.48 1.27 -5.49
N GLU A 86 -8.50 1.49 -6.32
CA GLU A 86 -8.44 2.43 -7.44
C GLU A 86 -9.32 3.64 -7.13
N PHE A 87 -8.76 4.84 -7.26
CA PHE A 87 -9.48 6.09 -6.99
C PHE A 87 -9.03 7.23 -7.90
N ASN A 88 -9.90 8.24 -8.01
CA ASN A 88 -9.58 9.50 -8.69
C ASN A 88 -9.07 10.53 -7.68
N ILE A 89 -8.18 11.42 -8.11
CA ILE A 89 -7.82 12.62 -7.34
C ILE A 89 -8.60 13.81 -7.89
N THR A 90 -9.40 14.45 -7.04
CA THR A 90 -10.06 15.71 -7.36
C THR A 90 -9.25 16.87 -6.81
N ASN A 91 -8.67 17.69 -7.69
CA ASN A 91 -8.14 19.00 -7.33
C ASN A 91 -9.25 20.03 -7.14
#